data_AF-A0A1I4MV16-F1
#
_entry.id   AF-A0A1I4MV16-F1
#
_cell.length_a   1.000
_cell.length_b   1.000
_cell.length_c   1.000
_cell.angle_alpha   90.00
_cell.angle_beta   90.00
_cell.angle_gamma   90.00
#
_symmetry.space_group_name_H-M   'P 1'
#
loop_
_entity.id
_entity.type
_entity.pdbx_description
1 polymer ?
#
loop_
_entity_poly.entity_id
_entity_poly.type
_entity_poly.pdbx_seq_one_letter_code
_entity_poly.pdbx_strand_id
1 'polypeptide(L)'
;MTLDESAPTLRRPSAAARFRRTLPETLASLLVAARDDERLALGPQRRAAYLLTRQVISGLLTAGYPAGLLARELGVRSESIRTRAQAGWTSLADVAVLSGRDADGLLERCARSGLVVDEEGRLHSDDLVALLLAP
;
A
#
# COMPACT_ATOMS: atom_id res chain seq x y z
N MET A 1 -40.36 -10.09 -15.77
CA MET A 1 -39.03 -10.66 -15.43
C MET A 1 -38.10 -9.49 -15.22
N THR A 2 -37.82 -9.18 -13.97
CA THR A 2 -36.95 -8.10 -13.50
C THR A 2 -35.51 -8.57 -13.56
N LEU A 3 -34.67 -7.92 -14.35
CA LEU A 3 -33.22 -8.05 -14.24
C LEU A 3 -32.75 -7.02 -13.21
N ASP A 4 -32.14 -7.56 -12.16
CA ASP A 4 -31.61 -6.89 -10.99
C ASP A 4 -30.43 -5.99 -11.38
N GLU A 5 -30.54 -4.69 -11.08
CA GLU A 5 -29.48 -3.70 -11.23
C GLU A 5 -28.39 -3.96 -10.18
N SER A 6 -27.44 -4.84 -10.49
CA SER A 6 -26.15 -4.86 -9.79
C SER A 6 -25.33 -3.65 -10.23
N ALA A 7 -25.60 -2.50 -9.61
CA ALA A 7 -24.77 -1.32 -9.73
C ALA A 7 -23.38 -1.61 -9.14
N PRO A 8 -22.27 -1.39 -9.87
CA PRO A 8 -20.95 -1.46 -9.27
C PRO A 8 -20.84 -0.35 -8.23
N THR A 9 -20.60 -0.72 -6.97
CA THR A 9 -20.22 0.22 -5.91
C THR A 9 -18.91 0.89 -6.29
N LEU A 10 -19.01 2.00 -7.04
CA LEU A 10 -17.97 2.99 -7.20
C LEU A 10 -17.67 3.52 -5.79
N ARG A 11 -16.62 2.97 -5.15
CA ARG A 11 -16.01 3.56 -3.96
C ARG A 11 -15.69 5.01 -4.32
N ARG A 12 -16.53 5.95 -3.85
CA ARG A 12 -16.31 7.38 -4.04
C ARG A 12 -14.91 7.72 -3.51
N PRO A 13 -14.07 8.45 -4.25
CA PRO A 13 -12.87 9.02 -3.66
C PRO A 13 -13.32 9.92 -2.50
N SER A 14 -12.93 9.54 -1.29
CA SER A 14 -13.17 10.33 -0.08
C SER A 14 -12.67 11.76 -0.29
N ALA A 15 -13.46 12.75 0.12
CA ALA A 15 -13.07 14.17 0.11
C ALA A 15 -11.75 14.45 0.87
N ALA A 16 -11.26 13.49 1.66
CA ALA A 16 -9.96 13.51 2.31
C ALA A 16 -8.76 13.52 1.33
N ALA A 17 -8.93 13.06 0.09
CA ALA A 17 -7.84 13.05 -0.91
C ALA A 17 -7.38 14.48 -1.28
N ARG A 18 -8.25 15.49 -1.11
CA ARG A 18 -7.97 16.88 -1.54
C ARG A 18 -6.95 17.61 -0.64
N PHE A 19 -6.56 17.04 0.50
CA PHE A 19 -5.78 17.74 1.53
C PHE A 19 -4.46 17.06 1.93
N ARG A 20 -4.09 15.91 1.36
CA ARG A 20 -2.82 15.24 1.68
C ARG A 20 -1.66 15.90 0.92
N ARG A 21 -1.15 17.02 1.46
CA ARG A 21 -0.05 17.81 0.88
C ARG A 21 1.33 17.18 1.12
N THR A 22 1.45 16.33 2.12
CA THR A 22 2.68 15.64 2.50
C THR A 22 2.39 14.17 2.76
N LEU A 23 3.39 13.33 2.51
CA LEU A 23 3.34 11.92 2.87
C LEU A 23 3.91 11.78 4.29
N PRO A 24 3.19 11.20 5.26
CA PRO A 24 3.73 10.92 6.57
C PRO A 24 5.05 10.14 6.47
N GLU A 25 5.99 10.46 7.35
CA GLU A 25 7.35 9.91 7.31
C GLU A 25 7.37 8.38 7.23
N THR A 26 6.56 7.70 8.06
CA THR A 26 6.45 6.22 8.02
C THR A 26 6.07 5.69 6.63
N LEU A 27 5.16 6.36 5.93
CA LEU A 27 4.72 5.93 4.60
C LEU A 27 5.73 6.29 3.52
N ALA A 28 6.43 7.42 3.66
CA ALA A 28 7.51 7.81 2.77
C ALA A 28 8.70 6.83 2.89
N SER A 29 9.11 6.51 4.12
CA SER A 29 10.17 5.53 4.39
C SER A 29 9.82 4.16 3.85
N LEU A 30 8.58 3.67 4.06
CA LEU A 30 8.14 2.40 3.48
C LEU A 30 8.21 2.41 1.94
N LEU A 31 7.73 3.49 1.30
CA LEU A 31 7.73 3.61 -0.15
C LEU A 31 9.15 3.62 -0.74
N VAL A 32 10.07 4.35 -0.10
CA VAL A 32 11.47 4.40 -0.50
C VAL A 32 12.16 3.06 -0.25
N ALA A 33 11.95 2.44 0.91
CA ALA A 33 12.52 1.15 1.26
C ALA A 33 12.07 0.04 0.29
N ALA A 34 10.77 -0.02 -0.05
CA ALA A 34 10.26 -0.98 -1.04
C ALA A 34 10.93 -0.78 -2.42
N ARG A 35 11.09 0.47 -2.85
CA ARG A 35 11.77 0.78 -4.11
C ARG A 35 13.25 0.40 -4.09
N ASP A 36 13.94 0.62 -2.98
CA ASP A 36 15.35 0.26 -2.86
C ASP A 36 15.52 -1.27 -2.79
N ASP A 37 14.64 -1.98 -2.08
CA ASP A 37 14.59 -3.44 -2.07
C ASP A 37 14.35 -4.00 -3.48
N GLU A 38 13.37 -3.46 -4.23
CA GLU A 38 13.13 -3.83 -5.64
C GLU A 38 14.38 -3.66 -6.52
N ARG A 39 15.15 -2.58 -6.30
CA ARG A 39 16.37 -2.30 -7.08
C ARG A 39 17.51 -3.27 -6.74
N LEU A 40 17.58 -3.72 -5.50
CA LEU A 40 18.64 -4.58 -4.99
C LEU A 40 18.30 -6.07 -5.13
N ALA A 41 17.02 -6.42 -5.27
CA ALA A 41 16.57 -7.80 -5.39
C ALA A 41 17.20 -8.51 -6.60
N LEU A 42 17.63 -9.75 -6.39
CA LEU A 42 18.23 -10.61 -7.41
C LEU A 42 17.51 -11.96 -7.51
N GLY A 43 17.58 -12.58 -8.69
CA GLY A 43 17.01 -13.91 -8.92
C GLY A 43 15.52 -14.02 -8.59
N PRO A 44 15.08 -15.07 -7.85
CA PRO A 44 13.67 -15.32 -7.54
C PRO A 44 12.97 -14.20 -6.75
N GLN A 45 13.71 -13.45 -5.93
CA GLN A 45 13.15 -12.39 -5.07
C GLN A 45 12.70 -11.15 -5.85
N ARG A 46 13.20 -10.96 -7.08
CA ARG A 46 12.86 -9.80 -7.92
C ARG A 46 11.36 -9.63 -8.12
N ARG A 47 10.65 -10.74 -8.36
CA ARG A 47 9.21 -10.69 -8.59
C ARG A 47 8.45 -10.27 -7.33
N ALA A 48 8.85 -10.77 -6.17
CA ALA A 48 8.23 -10.44 -4.89
C ALA A 48 8.43 -8.96 -4.56
N ALA A 49 9.67 -8.46 -4.59
CA ALA A 49 9.99 -7.06 -4.34
C ALA A 49 9.29 -6.12 -5.32
N TYR A 50 9.27 -6.47 -6.62
CA TYR A 50 8.52 -5.72 -7.64
C TYR A 50 7.02 -5.65 -7.33
N LEU A 51 6.38 -6.75 -6.93
CA LEU A 51 4.97 -6.76 -6.59
C LEU A 51 4.69 -5.95 -5.32
N LEU A 52 5.55 -6.07 -4.31
CA LEU A 52 5.44 -5.33 -3.05
C LEU A 52 5.47 -3.81 -3.29
N THR A 53 6.43 -3.29 -4.05
CA THR A 53 6.47 -1.85 -4.40
C THR A 53 5.17 -1.40 -5.06
N ARG A 54 4.63 -2.20 -5.99
CA ARG A 54 3.40 -1.87 -6.73
C ARG A 54 2.17 -1.90 -5.83
N GLN A 55 2.12 -2.81 -4.87
CA GLN A 55 1.08 -2.90 -3.85
C GLN A 55 1.14 -1.73 -2.88
N VAL A 56 2.35 -1.34 -2.42
CA VAL A 56 2.54 -0.14 -1.60
C VAL A 56 2.04 1.10 -2.34
N ILE A 57 2.43 1.28 -3.61
CA ILE A 57 1.93 2.38 -4.45
C ILE A 57 0.40 2.34 -4.54
N SER A 58 -0.18 1.15 -4.78
CA SER A 58 -1.63 0.98 -4.86
C SER A 58 -2.33 1.40 -3.56
N GLY A 59 -1.87 0.93 -2.41
CA GLY A 59 -2.43 1.27 -1.11
C GLY A 59 -2.39 2.77 -0.82
N LEU A 60 -1.29 3.44 -1.17
CA LEU A 60 -1.16 4.89 -1.03
C LEU A 60 -2.13 5.65 -1.93
N LEU A 61 -2.30 5.22 -3.18
CA LEU A 61 -3.29 5.82 -4.10
C LEU A 61 -4.73 5.59 -3.61
N THR A 62 -5.07 4.37 -3.17
CA THR A 62 -6.39 4.04 -2.61
C THR A 62 -6.70 4.89 -1.38
N ALA A 63 -5.71 5.14 -0.53
CA ALA A 63 -5.85 6.00 0.64
C ALA A 63 -5.96 7.51 0.29
N GLY A 64 -5.87 7.87 -1.00
CA GLY A 64 -6.06 9.23 -1.49
C GLY A 64 -4.79 10.08 -1.54
N TYR A 65 -3.59 9.49 -1.45
CA TYR A 65 -2.37 10.24 -1.74
C TYR A 65 -2.23 10.46 -3.26
N PRO A 66 -1.95 11.69 -3.71
CA PRO A 66 -1.88 11.98 -5.13
C PRO A 66 -0.63 11.38 -5.78
N ALA A 67 -0.75 10.86 -7.00
CA ALA A 67 0.36 10.27 -7.74
C ALA A 67 1.59 11.19 -7.88
N GLY A 68 1.38 12.50 -8.03
CA GLY A 68 2.46 13.48 -8.09
C GLY A 68 3.29 13.58 -6.79
N LEU A 69 2.67 13.34 -5.63
CA LEU A 69 3.37 13.29 -4.34
C LEU A 69 4.26 12.05 -4.28
N LEU A 70 3.70 10.87 -4.59
CA LEU A 70 4.45 9.61 -4.59
C LEU A 70 5.62 9.64 -5.60
N ALA A 71 5.40 10.25 -6.77
CA ALA A 71 6.42 10.41 -7.80
C ALA A 71 7.60 11.25 -7.32
N ARG A 72 7.32 12.32 -6.56
CA ARG A 72 8.33 13.18 -5.96
C ARG A 72 9.19 12.41 -4.95
N GLU A 73 8.57 11.64 -4.07
CA GLU A 73 9.28 10.82 -3.08
C GLU A 73 10.19 9.78 -3.76
N LEU A 74 9.74 9.20 -4.87
CA LEU A 74 10.50 8.19 -5.62
C LEU A 74 11.51 8.77 -6.63
N GLY A 75 11.50 10.08 -6.87
CA GLY A 75 12.31 10.72 -7.91
C GLY A 75 11.97 10.27 -9.34
N VAL A 76 10.69 10.02 -9.63
CA VAL A 76 10.20 9.56 -10.94
C VAL A 76 9.13 10.49 -11.51
N ARG A 77 8.72 10.26 -12.76
CA ARG A 77 7.60 10.96 -13.39
C ARG A 77 6.25 10.48 -12.84
N SER A 78 5.28 11.39 -12.75
CA SER A 78 3.97 11.10 -12.14
C SER A 78 3.13 10.09 -12.91
N GLU A 79 3.29 10.06 -14.24
CA GLU A 79 2.61 9.15 -15.17
C GLU A 79 3.00 7.69 -14.89
N SER A 80 4.26 7.47 -14.46
CA SER A 80 4.78 6.15 -14.11
C SER A 80 4.15 5.58 -12.84
N ILE A 81 3.58 6.41 -11.96
CA ILE A 81 3.01 5.93 -10.69
C ILE A 81 1.71 5.18 -10.93
N ARG A 82 0.80 5.75 -11.73
CA ARG A 82 -0.52 5.14 -11.98
C ARG A 82 -0.40 3.80 -12.70
N THR A 83 0.53 3.68 -13.65
CA THR A 83 0.77 2.43 -14.38
C THR A 83 1.52 1.40 -13.54
N ARG A 84 2.14 1.81 -12.44
CA ARG A 84 2.79 0.92 -11.47
C ARG A 84 1.86 0.41 -10.37
N ALA A 85 0.79 1.12 -10.06
CA ALA A 85 -0.13 0.66 -9.03
C ALA A 85 -0.74 -0.71 -9.38
N GLN A 86 -0.68 -1.64 -8.44
CA GLN A 86 -1.32 -2.94 -8.56
C GLN A 86 -1.77 -3.42 -7.18
N ALA A 87 -3.09 -3.55 -6.99
CA ALA A 87 -3.64 -4.06 -5.75
C ALA A 87 -3.28 -5.55 -5.55
N GLY A 88 -3.20 -5.97 -4.29
CA GLY A 88 -3.00 -7.38 -3.94
C GLY A 88 -2.63 -7.57 -2.47
N TRP A 89 -2.29 -8.81 -2.14
CA TRP A 89 -1.88 -9.21 -0.80
C TRP A 89 -0.40 -8.92 -0.57
N THR A 90 -0.12 -8.25 0.55
CA THR A 90 1.22 -7.88 1.04
C THR A 90 1.54 -8.64 2.32
N SER A 91 2.71 -9.27 2.38
CA SER A 91 3.22 -9.93 3.58
C SER A 91 3.42 -8.90 4.70
N LEU A 92 2.84 -9.15 5.88
CA LEU A 92 3.07 -8.30 7.05
C LEU A 92 4.53 -8.36 7.51
N ALA A 93 5.20 -9.50 7.34
CA ALA A 93 6.62 -9.61 7.64
C ALA A 93 7.46 -8.68 6.75
N ASP A 94 7.18 -8.62 5.45
CA ASP A 94 7.91 -7.73 4.54
C ASP A 94 7.64 -6.25 4.88
N VAL A 95 6.38 -5.91 5.19
CA VAL A 95 6.02 -4.56 5.65
C VAL A 95 6.72 -4.22 6.96
N ALA A 96 6.82 -5.16 7.89
CA ALA A 96 7.52 -4.98 9.16
C ALA A 96 9.01 -4.66 8.92
N VAL A 97 9.69 -5.48 8.10
CA VAL A 97 11.10 -5.26 7.74
C VAL A 97 11.30 -3.88 7.09
N LEU A 98 10.52 -3.55 6.06
CA LEU A 98 10.70 -2.30 5.32
C LEU A 98 10.32 -1.04 6.11
N SER A 99 9.39 -1.17 7.08
CA SER A 99 8.98 -0.05 7.93
C SER A 99 9.75 0.03 9.26
N GLY A 100 10.68 -0.90 9.50
CA GLY A 100 11.43 -0.99 10.76
C GLY A 100 10.53 -1.27 11.97
N ARG A 101 9.43 -1.99 11.77
CA ARG A 101 8.45 -2.34 12.80
C ARG A 101 8.54 -3.81 13.15
N ASP A 102 7.99 -4.15 14.31
CA ASP A 102 7.84 -5.53 14.75
C ASP A 102 6.64 -6.19 14.05
N ALA A 103 6.82 -7.43 13.56
CA ALA A 103 5.79 -8.13 12.79
C ALA A 103 4.62 -8.57 13.68
N ASP A 104 4.90 -9.02 14.90
CA ASP A 104 3.87 -9.40 15.87
C ASP A 104 3.07 -8.17 16.29
N GLY A 105 3.74 -7.04 16.55
CA GLY A 105 3.09 -5.77 16.80
C GLY A 105 2.21 -5.27 15.64
N LEU A 106 2.57 -5.55 14.38
CA LEU A 106 1.69 -5.25 13.23
C LEU A 106 0.47 -6.17 13.18
N LEU A 107 0.63 -7.47 13.47
CA LEU A 107 -0.46 -8.44 13.56
C LEU A 107 -1.47 -8.05 14.66
N GLU A 108 -0.97 -7.73 15.86
CA GLU A 108 -1.81 -7.25 16.97
C GLU A 108 -2.57 -5.98 16.59
N ARG A 109 -1.90 -5.07 15.87
CA ARG A 109 -2.52 -3.83 15.38
C ARG A 109 -3.61 -4.12 14.35
N CYS A 110 -3.41 -5.05 13.42
CA CYS A 110 -4.46 -5.50 12.52
C CYS A 110 -5.69 -6.00 13.30
N ALA A 111 -5.48 -6.87 14.30
CA ALA A 111 -6.56 -7.39 15.14
C ALA A 111 -7.32 -6.29 15.88
N ARG A 112 -6.62 -5.33 16.51
CA ARG A 112 -7.24 -4.18 17.20
C ARG A 112 -8.01 -3.27 16.26
N SER A 113 -7.54 -3.11 15.02
CA SER A 113 -8.14 -2.24 14.02
C SER A 113 -9.21 -2.94 13.16
N GLY A 114 -9.46 -4.23 13.38
CA GLY A 114 -10.41 -5.02 12.59
C GLY A 114 -9.97 -5.24 11.15
N LEU A 115 -8.66 -5.17 10.87
CA LEU A 115 -8.10 -5.42 9.55
C LEU A 115 -7.96 -6.93 9.33
N VAL A 116 -8.37 -7.39 8.15
CA VAL A 116 -8.35 -8.81 7.81
C VAL A 116 -6.94 -9.20 7.36
N VAL A 117 -6.40 -10.22 8.02
CA VAL A 117 -5.15 -10.88 7.65
C VAL A 117 -5.50 -12.32 7.26
N ASP A 118 -4.95 -12.79 6.14
CA ASP A 118 -5.17 -14.17 5.70
C ASP A 118 -4.33 -15.19 6.48
N GLU A 119 -4.53 -16.48 6.19
CA GLU A 119 -3.85 -17.58 6.87
C GLU A 119 -2.33 -17.55 6.68
N GLU A 120 -1.84 -16.89 5.63
CA GLU A 120 -0.41 -16.70 5.36
C GLU A 120 0.16 -15.41 5.95
N GLY A 121 -0.59 -14.68 6.79
CA GLY A 121 -0.10 -13.48 7.44
C GLY A 121 -0.01 -12.27 6.51
N ARG A 122 -0.87 -12.21 5.47
CA ARG A 122 -0.88 -11.12 4.49
C ARG A 122 -2.07 -10.21 4.68
N LEU A 123 -1.84 -8.92 4.47
CA LEU A 123 -2.84 -7.86 4.47
C LEU A 123 -3.10 -7.41 3.03
N HIS A 124 -4.34 -7.06 2.69
CA HIS A 124 -4.62 -6.46 1.40
C HIS A 124 -4.06 -5.02 1.31
N SER A 125 -3.48 -4.66 0.16
CA SER A 125 -2.79 -3.38 -0.02
C SER A 125 -3.63 -2.14 0.31
N ASP A 126 -4.95 -2.22 0.15
CA ASP A 126 -5.88 -1.13 0.47
C ASP A 126 -5.87 -0.74 1.96
N ASP A 127 -5.56 -1.71 2.83
CA ASP A 127 -5.58 -1.53 4.29
C ASP A 127 -4.22 -1.12 4.86
N LEU A 128 -3.17 -1.12 4.03
CA LEU A 128 -1.78 -0.81 4.43
C LEU A 128 -1.65 0.54 5.13
N VAL A 129 -2.32 1.57 4.60
CA VAL A 129 -2.27 2.92 5.19
C VAL A 129 -3.01 2.98 6.52
N ALA A 130 -4.14 2.28 6.63
CA ALA A 130 -4.90 2.20 7.88
C ALA A 130 -4.06 1.52 8.97
N LEU A 131 -3.38 0.42 8.64
CA LEU A 131 -2.47 -0.28 9.56
C LEU A 131 -1.34 0.65 10.07
N LEU A 132 -0.65 1.32 9.17
CA LEU A 132 0.59 2.04 9.53
C LEU A 132 0.35 3.37 10.24
N LEU A 133 -0.82 3.98 10.00
CA LEU A 133 -1.23 5.23 10.64
C LEU A 133 -2.17 5.05 11.84
N ALA A 134 -2.62 3.82 12.12
CA ALA A 134 -3.38 3.54 13.34
C ALA A 134 -2.53 3.89 14.58
N PRO A 135 -3.14 4.42 15.66
CA PRO A 135 -2.44 4.72 16.91
C PRO A 135 -1.83 3.47 17.55
#